data_AF-A0A4R2RAW1-F1
#
_entry.id   AF-A0A4R2RAW1-F1
#
_cell.length_a   1.000
_cell.length_b   1.000
_cell.length_c   1.000
_cell.angle_alpha   90.00
_cell.angle_beta   90.00
_cell.angle_gamma   90.00
#
_symmetry.space_group_name_H-M   'P 1'
#
loop_
_entity.id
_entity.type
_entity.pdbx_description
1 polymer ?
#
loop_
_entity_poly.entity_id
_entity_poly.type
_entity_poly.pdbx_seq_one_letter_code
_entity_poly.pdbx_strand_id
1 'polypeptide(L)'
;MNYRPQRSIRWKWLEEKGINVQADPYQLAYMQSLWAVPQDVQAVFCEGKAGTGKTALAVLAGVYEVERGTYDRLIYVRNAIPVRDMGHLPGSVGDKEKPYMQPLNDALDLVQPGLFDKWTRPDVAKLAAITSAYTRGVTWKKAFIIVDEAQSFDLTELQTIYTRISDCCKIVTTGSLRQNDNYRMKKIGGLFPLEIYKEHFREKQVAIHELVNNYRGWFANHADDVQDTIERLRKEDRVC
;
A
#
# COMPACT_ATOMS: atom_id res chain seq x y z
N MET A 1 -34.13 1.16 19.77
CA MET A 1 -34.13 -0.32 19.60
C MET A 1 -32.75 -0.69 19.08
N ASN A 2 -31.89 -1.23 19.95
CA ASN A 2 -30.45 -1.38 19.70
C ASN A 2 -30.18 -2.53 18.72
N TYR A 3 -29.94 -2.19 17.46
CA TYR A 3 -29.48 -3.15 16.45
C TYR A 3 -27.97 -3.37 16.64
N ARG A 4 -27.56 -4.36 17.43
CA ARG A 4 -26.20 -4.91 17.37
C ARG A 4 -26.16 -5.85 16.16
N PRO A 5 -25.58 -5.47 15.01
CA PRO A 5 -25.55 -6.35 13.87
C PRO A 5 -24.58 -7.50 14.18
N GLN A 6 -24.95 -8.70 13.77
CA GLN A 6 -24.03 -9.81 13.58
C GLN A 6 -22.72 -9.27 12.98
N ARG A 7 -21.57 -9.48 13.63
CA ARG A 7 -20.27 -9.05 13.12
C ARG A 7 -20.13 -9.58 11.68
N SER A 8 -20.10 -8.69 10.68
CA SER A 8 -19.96 -9.09 9.27
C SER A 8 -18.78 -10.06 9.13
N ILE A 9 -18.94 -11.10 8.31
CA ILE A 9 -17.96 -12.20 8.16
C ILE A 9 -16.54 -11.71 7.86
N ARG A 10 -16.43 -10.58 7.14
CA ARG A 10 -15.19 -9.86 6.87
C ARG A 10 -14.44 -9.43 8.14
N TRP A 11 -15.17 -8.86 9.10
CA TRP A 11 -14.58 -8.39 10.37
C TRP A 11 -14.14 -9.54 11.25
N LYS A 12 -14.95 -10.60 11.30
CA LYS A 12 -14.58 -11.82 12.03
C LYS A 12 -13.31 -12.45 11.45
N TRP A 13 -13.17 -12.49 10.12
CA TRP A 13 -11.98 -13.00 9.45
C TRP A 13 -10.71 -12.21 9.83
N LEU A 14 -10.79 -10.87 9.94
CA LEU A 14 -9.65 -10.07 10.42
C LEU A 14 -9.31 -10.34 11.89
N GLU A 15 -10.33 -10.44 12.75
CA GLU A 15 -10.14 -10.75 14.18
C GLU A 15 -9.44 -12.11 14.36
N GLU A 16 -9.77 -13.10 13.53
CA GLU A 16 -9.10 -14.41 13.50
C GLU A 16 -7.62 -14.33 13.07
N LYS A 17 -7.21 -13.27 12.38
CA LYS A 17 -5.79 -12.97 12.07
C LYS A 17 -5.12 -12.07 13.12
N GLY A 18 -5.79 -11.82 14.24
CA GLY A 18 -5.29 -10.95 15.32
C GLY A 18 -5.34 -9.46 14.99
N ILE A 19 -6.08 -9.05 13.94
CA ILE A 19 -6.17 -7.65 13.52
C ILE A 19 -7.46 -7.02 14.03
N ASN A 20 -7.35 -6.06 14.96
CA ASN A 20 -8.49 -5.33 15.51
C ASN A 20 -8.54 -3.88 14.98
N VAL A 21 -9.13 -3.72 13.79
CA VAL A 21 -9.35 -2.38 13.22
C VAL A 21 -10.50 -1.61 13.88
N GLN A 22 -11.36 -2.26 14.69
CA GLN A 22 -12.49 -1.57 15.32
C GLN A 22 -12.07 -0.63 16.44
N ALA A 23 -10.87 -0.82 16.98
CA ALA A 23 -10.28 0.08 17.98
C ALA A 23 -9.72 1.38 17.36
N ASP A 24 -9.54 1.42 16.04
CA ASP A 24 -8.97 2.56 15.31
C ASP A 24 -9.93 3.05 14.21
N PRO A 25 -10.59 4.20 14.38
CA PRO A 25 -11.55 4.70 13.42
C PRO A 25 -10.93 4.97 12.03
N TYR A 26 -9.64 5.31 11.95
CA TYR A 26 -8.95 5.54 10.68
C TYR A 26 -8.74 4.22 9.92
N GLN A 27 -8.28 3.17 10.61
CA GLN A 27 -8.15 1.84 10.00
C GLN A 27 -9.52 1.24 9.65
N LEU A 28 -10.53 1.45 10.48
CA LEU A 28 -11.90 0.99 10.21
C LEU A 28 -12.46 1.62 8.93
N ALA A 29 -12.37 2.94 8.80
CA ALA A 29 -12.83 3.66 7.61
C ALA A 29 -12.07 3.21 6.35
N TYR A 30 -10.74 3.04 6.47
CA TYR A 30 -9.92 2.53 5.38
C TYR A 30 -10.36 1.14 4.94
N MET A 31 -10.51 0.19 5.88
CA MET A 31 -10.99 -1.17 5.58
C MET A 31 -12.39 -1.18 4.94
N GLN A 32 -13.29 -0.29 5.36
CA GLN A 32 -14.60 -0.16 4.73
C GLN A 32 -14.47 0.24 3.25
N SER A 33 -13.61 1.20 2.91
CA SER A 33 -13.37 1.59 1.51
C SER A 33 -12.64 0.51 0.69
N LEU A 34 -11.71 -0.21 1.30
CA LEU A 34 -11.04 -1.35 0.67
C LEU A 34 -12.04 -2.43 0.22
N TRP A 35 -13.07 -2.69 1.02
CA TRP A 35 -14.07 -3.72 0.77
C TRP A 35 -15.38 -3.23 0.13
N ALA A 36 -15.52 -1.92 -0.10
CA ALA A 36 -16.60 -1.36 -0.90
C ALA A 36 -16.57 -1.95 -2.31
N VAL A 37 -17.72 -2.01 -2.97
CA VAL A 37 -17.77 -2.47 -4.37
C VAL A 37 -17.14 -1.42 -5.29
N PRO A 38 -16.51 -1.82 -6.42
CA PRO A 38 -15.84 -0.87 -7.32
C PRO A 38 -16.74 0.26 -7.84
N GLN A 39 -18.06 0.02 -7.97
CA GLN A 39 -19.04 1.02 -8.41
C GLN A 39 -19.20 2.18 -7.43
N ASP A 40 -18.93 1.95 -6.14
CA ASP A 40 -19.01 2.99 -5.12
C ASP A 40 -17.63 3.61 -4.89
N VAL A 41 -16.62 2.75 -4.76
CA VAL A 41 -15.22 3.14 -4.53
C VAL A 41 -14.33 2.21 -5.34
N GLN A 42 -13.87 2.67 -6.51
CA GLN A 42 -12.95 1.90 -7.35
C GLN A 42 -11.50 2.06 -6.91
N ALA A 43 -11.10 3.29 -6.54
CA ALA A 43 -9.75 3.60 -6.11
C ALA A 43 -9.69 4.04 -4.65
N VAL A 44 -8.65 3.62 -3.94
CA VAL A 44 -8.38 4.05 -2.58
C VAL A 44 -6.97 4.60 -2.51
N PHE A 45 -6.82 5.85 -2.11
CA PHE A 45 -5.52 6.43 -1.77
C PHE A 45 -5.38 6.44 -0.25
N CYS A 46 -4.32 5.84 0.27
CA CYS A 46 -4.08 5.78 1.70
C CYS A 46 -2.69 6.31 2.02
N GLU A 47 -2.66 7.39 2.79
CA GLU A 47 -1.44 7.98 3.31
C GLU A 47 -1.26 7.59 4.79
N GLY A 48 -0.02 7.54 5.25
CA GLY A 48 0.29 7.43 6.68
C GLY A 48 1.74 7.09 6.92
N LYS A 49 2.25 7.37 8.13
CA LYS A 49 3.62 7.00 8.54
C LYS A 49 3.86 5.49 8.45
N ALA A 50 5.11 5.04 8.47
CA ALA A 50 5.36 3.60 8.51
C ALA A 50 4.96 3.02 9.87
N GLY A 51 4.29 1.86 9.86
CA GLY A 51 3.75 1.24 11.07
C GLY A 51 2.28 1.54 11.37
N THR A 52 1.60 2.30 10.51
CA THR A 52 0.15 2.55 10.64
C THR A 52 -0.74 1.44 10.04
N GLY A 53 -0.13 0.44 9.38
CA GLY A 53 -0.84 -0.71 8.82
C GLY A 53 -1.34 -0.57 7.38
N LYS A 54 -1.08 0.55 6.70
CA LYS A 54 -1.58 0.86 5.34
C LYS A 54 -1.41 -0.28 4.32
N THR A 55 -0.20 -0.84 4.19
CA THR A 55 0.11 -1.93 3.26
C THR A 55 -0.47 -3.26 3.73
N ALA A 56 -0.26 -3.61 5.01
CA ALA A 56 -0.72 -4.89 5.56
C ALA A 56 -2.25 -5.04 5.46
N LEU A 57 -3.00 -3.99 5.81
CA LEU A 57 -4.46 -3.97 5.69
C LEU A 57 -4.92 -4.08 4.22
N ALA A 58 -4.23 -3.42 3.28
CA ALA A 58 -4.53 -3.56 1.85
C ALA A 58 -4.32 -4.99 1.36
N VAL A 59 -3.20 -5.62 1.75
CA VAL A 59 -2.88 -7.02 1.40
C VAL A 59 -3.93 -7.96 1.99
N LEU A 60 -4.25 -7.83 3.27
CA LEU A 60 -5.29 -8.64 3.93
C LEU A 60 -6.65 -8.51 3.24
N ALA A 61 -7.05 -7.28 2.92
CA ALA A 61 -8.29 -7.02 2.20
C ALA A 61 -8.31 -7.69 0.82
N GLY A 62 -7.22 -7.56 0.06
CA GLY A 62 -7.07 -8.15 -1.26
C GLY A 62 -7.07 -9.68 -1.24
N VAL A 63 -6.34 -10.28 -0.29
CA VAL A 63 -6.31 -11.73 -0.08
C VAL A 63 -7.72 -12.26 0.20
N TYR A 64 -8.44 -11.63 1.13
CA TYR A 64 -9.81 -12.02 1.46
C TYR A 64 -10.72 -12.01 0.21
N GLU A 65 -10.65 -10.96 -0.61
CA GLU A 65 -11.48 -10.84 -1.81
C GLU A 65 -11.08 -11.81 -2.93
N VAL A 66 -9.81 -12.23 -2.99
CA VAL A 66 -9.34 -13.27 -3.91
C VAL A 66 -9.75 -14.68 -3.46
N GLU A 67 -9.71 -14.96 -2.14
CA GLU A 67 -10.13 -16.26 -1.60
C GLU A 67 -11.61 -16.54 -1.84
N ARG A 68 -12.45 -15.52 -1.73
CA ARG A 68 -13.90 -15.62 -2.00
C ARG A 68 -14.29 -15.49 -3.49
N GLY A 69 -13.32 -15.32 -4.39
CA GLY A 69 -13.53 -15.27 -5.84
C GLY A 69 -14.10 -13.95 -6.39
N THR A 70 -14.14 -12.90 -5.57
CA THR A 70 -14.54 -11.55 -6.02
C THR A 70 -13.51 -11.00 -7.01
N TYR A 71 -12.22 -11.19 -6.73
CA TYR A 71 -11.13 -10.97 -7.68
C TYR A 71 -10.42 -12.29 -7.99
N ASP A 72 -9.86 -12.40 -9.19
CA ASP A 72 -9.12 -13.60 -9.61
C ASP A 72 -7.68 -13.59 -9.09
N ARG A 73 -7.12 -12.38 -8.89
CA ARG A 73 -5.74 -12.19 -8.48
C ARG A 73 -5.51 -10.92 -7.66
N LEU A 74 -4.52 -11.01 -6.78
CA LEU A 74 -3.87 -9.88 -6.12
C LEU A 74 -2.64 -9.47 -6.95
N ILE A 75 -2.55 -8.19 -7.30
CA ILE A 75 -1.40 -7.62 -8.00
C ILE A 75 -0.76 -6.61 -7.07
N TYR A 76 0.49 -6.83 -6.71
CA TYR A 76 1.27 -5.93 -5.87
C TYR A 76 2.34 -5.28 -6.74
N VAL A 77 2.31 -3.94 -6.81
CA VAL A 77 3.23 -3.13 -7.60
C VAL A 77 4.05 -2.28 -6.65
N ARG A 78 5.37 -2.39 -6.73
CA ARG A 78 6.31 -1.54 -5.97
C ARG A 78 7.40 -1.05 -6.90
N ASN A 79 7.89 0.17 -6.69
CA ASN A 79 8.99 0.68 -7.50
C ASN A 79 10.26 -0.12 -7.19
N ALA A 80 11.03 -0.46 -8.23
CA ALA A 80 12.37 -0.99 -8.04
C ALA A 80 13.26 0.19 -7.63
N ILE A 81 13.48 0.38 -6.33
CA ILE A 81 14.38 1.44 -5.88
C ILE A 81 15.76 1.10 -6.44
N PRO A 82 16.42 2.02 -7.18
CA PRO A 82 17.82 1.85 -7.50
C PRO A 82 18.58 1.91 -6.19
N VAL A 83 19.06 0.75 -5.71
CA VAL A 83 20.00 0.70 -4.58
C VAL A 83 21.23 1.47 -5.01
N ARG A 84 21.32 2.73 -4.61
CA ARG A 84 22.58 3.45 -4.66
C ARG A 84 23.48 2.74 -3.65
N ASP A 85 24.53 2.10 -4.14
CA ASP A 85 25.67 1.61 -3.34
C ASP A 85 25.53 0.29 -2.56
N MET A 86 24.71 -0.69 -2.98
CA MET A 86 25.08 -2.10 -2.73
C MET A 86 25.86 -2.60 -3.93
N GLY A 87 27.16 -2.80 -3.73
CA GLY A 87 27.97 -3.63 -4.60
C GLY A 87 27.19 -4.90 -4.94
N HIS A 88 27.06 -5.15 -6.25
CA HIS A 88 26.54 -6.37 -6.87
C HIS A 88 26.05 -7.43 -5.88
N LEU A 89 24.77 -7.44 -5.53
CA LEU A 89 24.18 -8.62 -4.92
C LEU A 89 24.35 -9.77 -5.94
N PRO A 90 25.17 -10.81 -5.67
CA PRO A 90 25.30 -11.93 -6.58
C PRO A 90 23.99 -12.72 -6.56
N GLY A 91 23.42 -13.02 -7.73
CA GLY A 91 22.15 -13.75 -7.82
C GLY A 91 21.34 -13.43 -9.07
N SER A 92 20.28 -14.22 -9.31
CA SER A 92 19.33 -13.99 -10.41
C SER A 92 18.53 -12.68 -10.17
N VAL A 93 17.87 -12.15 -11.21
CA VAL A 93 17.00 -10.95 -11.07
C VAL A 93 15.97 -11.15 -9.95
N GLY A 94 15.40 -12.36 -9.83
CA GLY A 94 14.47 -12.70 -8.76
C GLY A 94 15.09 -12.68 -7.36
N ASP A 95 16.37 -13.06 -7.20
CA ASP A 95 17.05 -13.02 -5.90
C ASP A 95 17.35 -11.60 -5.43
N LYS A 96 17.48 -10.65 -6.37
CA LYS A 96 17.67 -9.23 -6.09
C LYS A 96 16.37 -8.52 -5.71
N GLU A 97 15.23 -9.04 -6.13
CA GLU A 97 13.91 -8.47 -5.86
C GLU A 97 13.32 -8.97 -4.52
N LYS A 98 13.77 -10.11 -4.01
CA LYS A 98 13.28 -10.74 -2.76
C LYS A 98 13.18 -9.79 -1.55
N PRO A 99 14.20 -8.98 -1.20
CA PRO A 99 14.13 -8.11 -0.03
C PRO A 99 13.00 -7.07 -0.09
N TYR A 100 12.62 -6.62 -1.30
CA TYR A 100 11.55 -5.62 -1.49
C TYR A 100 10.15 -6.21 -1.32
N MET A 101 10.02 -7.52 -1.47
CA MET A 101 8.75 -8.23 -1.33
C MET A 101 8.50 -8.69 0.11
N GLN A 102 9.45 -8.45 1.03
CA GLN A 102 9.31 -8.86 2.43
C GLN A 102 8.03 -8.31 3.09
N PRO A 103 7.66 -7.01 2.97
CA PRO A 103 6.43 -6.51 3.59
C PRO A 103 5.15 -7.18 3.05
N LEU A 104 5.14 -7.55 1.77
CA LEU A 104 4.06 -8.32 1.17
C LEU A 104 4.04 -9.74 1.74
N ASN A 105 5.21 -10.40 1.82
CA ASN A 105 5.32 -11.76 2.35
C ASN A 105 4.89 -11.83 3.82
N ASP A 106 5.36 -10.90 4.66
CA ASP A 106 4.98 -10.80 6.07
C ASP A 106 3.46 -10.67 6.22
N ALA A 107 2.82 -9.83 5.41
CA ALA A 107 1.37 -9.66 5.45
C ALA A 107 0.60 -10.89 4.95
N LEU A 108 1.15 -11.64 4.00
CA LEU A 108 0.57 -12.90 3.52
C LEU A 108 0.70 -14.03 4.55
N ASP A 109 1.82 -14.08 5.27
CA ASP A 109 2.07 -15.06 6.33
C ASP A 109 1.11 -14.88 7.52
N LEU A 110 0.62 -13.66 7.77
CA LEU A 110 -0.48 -13.43 8.72
C LEU A 110 -1.77 -14.18 8.33
N VAL A 111 -2.01 -14.40 7.04
CA VAL A 111 -3.18 -15.16 6.56
C VAL A 111 -2.92 -16.64 6.65
N GLN A 112 -1.81 -17.07 6.03
CA GLN A 112 -1.33 -18.44 5.99
C GLN A 112 0.18 -18.44 5.72
N PRO A 113 1.00 -19.09 6.56
CA PRO A 113 2.43 -19.24 6.27
C PRO A 113 2.71 -19.87 4.90
N GLY A 114 3.59 -19.26 4.12
CA GLY A 114 3.97 -19.72 2.77
C GLY A 114 2.93 -19.42 1.67
N LEU A 115 1.97 -18.53 1.95
CA LEU A 115 0.93 -18.16 0.98
C LEU A 115 1.51 -17.47 -0.26
N PHE A 116 2.58 -16.69 -0.11
CA PHE A 116 3.29 -16.05 -1.22
C PHE A 116 3.75 -17.10 -2.25
N ASP A 117 4.49 -18.12 -1.81
CA ASP A 117 5.00 -19.17 -2.69
C ASP A 117 3.85 -19.95 -3.34
N LYS A 118 2.81 -20.26 -2.56
CA LYS A 118 1.61 -20.97 -3.07
C LYS A 118 0.89 -20.18 -4.16
N TRP A 119 0.69 -18.88 -3.99
CA TRP A 119 -0.11 -18.06 -4.91
C TRP A 119 0.66 -17.58 -6.14
N THR A 120 1.99 -17.57 -6.09
CA THR A 120 2.84 -17.22 -7.23
C THR A 120 3.11 -18.41 -8.15
N ARG A 121 2.79 -19.65 -7.75
CA ARG A 121 2.98 -20.83 -8.61
C ARG A 121 2.17 -20.73 -9.90
N PRO A 122 2.69 -21.19 -11.05
CA PRO A 122 1.99 -21.08 -12.34
C PRO A 122 0.61 -21.76 -12.40
N ASP A 123 0.41 -22.84 -11.64
CA ASP A 123 -0.85 -23.59 -11.57
C ASP A 123 -1.94 -22.89 -10.74
N VAL A 124 -1.56 -21.94 -9.87
CA VAL A 124 -2.48 -21.18 -9.00
C VAL A 124 -2.59 -19.73 -9.45
N ALA A 125 -1.46 -19.06 -9.68
CA ALA A 125 -1.30 -17.71 -10.22
C ALA A 125 -2.27 -16.65 -9.65
N LYS A 126 -2.55 -16.72 -8.34
CA LYS A 126 -3.43 -15.79 -7.60
C LYS A 126 -2.71 -14.54 -7.12
N LEU A 127 -1.38 -14.52 -7.14
CA LEU A 127 -0.56 -13.38 -6.75
C LEU A 127 0.44 -13.05 -7.86
N ALA A 128 0.60 -11.76 -8.15
CA ALA A 128 1.75 -11.27 -8.88
C ALA A 128 2.36 -10.07 -8.17
N ALA A 129 3.63 -10.19 -7.81
CA ALA A 129 4.44 -9.08 -7.33
C ALA A 129 5.32 -8.59 -8.49
N ILE A 130 5.13 -7.33 -8.90
CA ILE A 130 5.77 -6.77 -10.09
C ILE A 130 6.29 -5.36 -9.83
N THR A 131 7.18 -4.90 -10.72
CA THR A 131 7.67 -3.52 -10.74
C THR A 131 6.96 -2.71 -11.83
N SER A 132 7.04 -1.37 -11.78
CA SER A 132 6.45 -0.47 -12.79
C SER A 132 6.87 -0.82 -14.21
N ALA A 133 8.11 -1.31 -14.41
CA ALA A 133 8.65 -1.68 -15.71
C ALA A 133 7.84 -2.78 -16.43
N TYR A 134 7.22 -3.70 -15.69
CA TYR A 134 6.45 -4.82 -16.25
C TYR A 134 4.95 -4.51 -16.45
N THR A 135 4.54 -3.25 -16.26
CA THR A 135 3.14 -2.84 -16.39
C THR A 135 2.77 -2.32 -17.79
N ARG A 136 3.75 -2.17 -18.68
CA ARG A 136 3.51 -1.71 -20.05
C ARG A 136 2.86 -2.80 -20.89
N GLY A 137 1.81 -2.45 -21.65
CA GLY A 137 1.15 -3.36 -22.59
C GLY A 137 0.20 -4.38 -21.95
N VAL A 138 0.07 -4.42 -20.62
CA VAL A 138 -0.91 -5.27 -19.94
C VAL A 138 -2.25 -4.54 -19.78
N THR A 139 -3.31 -5.28 -19.49
CA THR A 139 -4.59 -4.73 -19.02
C THR A 139 -5.11 -5.67 -17.95
N TRP A 140 -5.40 -5.14 -16.77
CA TRP A 140 -5.86 -5.94 -15.65
C TRP A 140 -7.38 -5.91 -15.57
N LYS A 141 -7.97 -7.10 -15.42
CA LYS A 141 -9.39 -7.32 -15.23
C LYS A 141 -9.59 -8.19 -14.01
N LYS A 142 -10.67 -7.92 -13.27
CA LYS A 142 -11.09 -8.68 -12.09
C LYS A 142 -9.92 -8.92 -11.11
N ALA A 143 -9.13 -7.88 -10.87
CA ALA A 143 -7.97 -7.93 -9.98
C ALA A 143 -8.11 -6.94 -8.82
N PHE A 144 -7.50 -7.29 -7.69
CA PHE A 144 -7.23 -6.35 -6.60
C PHE A 144 -5.78 -5.88 -6.74
N ILE A 145 -5.58 -4.59 -7.03
CA ILE A 145 -4.25 -4.03 -7.29
C ILE A 145 -3.83 -3.16 -6.11
N ILE A 146 -2.60 -3.37 -5.64
CA ILE A 146 -1.94 -2.54 -4.63
C ILE A 146 -0.73 -1.90 -5.27
N VAL A 147 -0.67 -0.56 -5.27
CA VAL A 147 0.51 0.23 -5.63
C VAL A 147 1.11 0.74 -4.33
N ASP A 148 2.20 0.13 -3.89
CA ASP A 148 2.79 0.39 -2.58
C ASP A 148 4.03 1.29 -2.65
N GLU A 149 4.24 2.08 -1.58
CA GLU A 149 5.24 3.15 -1.52
C GLU A 149 5.13 4.13 -2.70
N ALA A 150 3.90 4.58 -2.98
CA ALA A 150 3.58 5.41 -4.13
C ALA A 150 4.35 6.75 -4.20
N GLN A 151 4.87 7.24 -3.07
CA GLN A 151 5.75 8.41 -3.03
C GLN A 151 7.07 8.20 -3.80
N SER A 152 7.46 6.94 -4.05
CA SER A 152 8.68 6.59 -4.77
C SER A 152 8.53 6.61 -6.30
N PHE A 153 7.32 6.76 -6.84
CA PHE A 153 7.04 6.75 -8.27
C PHE A 153 6.97 8.16 -8.84
N ASP A 154 7.49 8.34 -10.06
CA ASP A 154 7.24 9.57 -10.81
C ASP A 154 5.83 9.59 -11.44
N LEU A 155 5.46 10.75 -12.00
CA LEU A 155 4.14 10.94 -12.61
C LEU A 155 3.90 9.98 -13.80
N THR A 156 4.92 9.71 -14.60
CA THR A 156 4.86 8.85 -15.79
C THR A 156 4.73 7.38 -15.38
N GLU A 157 5.41 6.96 -14.34
CA GLU A 157 5.29 5.60 -13.80
C GLU A 157 3.90 5.35 -13.23
N LEU A 158 3.37 6.27 -12.41
CA LEU A 158 1.99 6.18 -11.91
C LEU A 158 0.99 6.17 -13.07
N GLN A 159 1.18 7.01 -14.09
CA GLN A 159 0.32 7.00 -15.29
C GLN A 159 0.38 5.66 -16.03
N THR A 160 1.58 5.09 -16.15
CA THR A 160 1.78 3.79 -16.81
C THR A 160 0.99 2.70 -16.10
N ILE A 161 0.94 2.72 -14.76
CA ILE A 161 0.19 1.76 -13.93
C ILE A 161 -1.32 2.02 -14.01
N TYR A 162 -1.77 3.24 -13.72
CA TYR A 162 -3.19 3.56 -13.58
C TYR A 162 -3.97 3.38 -14.88
N THR A 163 -3.34 3.59 -16.04
CA THR A 163 -3.98 3.37 -17.35
C THR A 163 -4.19 1.90 -17.73
N ARG A 164 -3.84 0.95 -16.85
CA ARG A 164 -4.04 -0.51 -17.06
C ARG A 164 -5.25 -1.08 -16.34
N ILE A 165 -5.90 -0.29 -15.49
CA ILE A 165 -6.96 -0.71 -14.58
C ILE A 165 -8.30 -0.66 -15.32
N SER A 166 -9.04 -1.77 -15.33
CA SER A 166 -10.42 -1.80 -15.84
C SER A 166 -11.46 -1.59 -14.73
N ASP A 167 -12.70 -1.30 -15.12
CA ASP A 167 -13.81 -0.98 -14.22
C ASP A 167 -14.13 -2.08 -13.19
N CYS A 168 -13.80 -3.33 -13.49
CA CYS A 168 -14.02 -4.47 -12.60
C CYS A 168 -12.87 -4.73 -11.63
N CYS A 169 -11.86 -3.85 -11.58
CA CYS A 169 -10.76 -3.92 -10.64
C CYS A 169 -10.98 -3.02 -9.43
N LYS A 170 -10.35 -3.36 -8.31
CA LYS A 170 -10.10 -2.44 -7.20
C LYS A 170 -8.64 -2.04 -7.24
N ILE A 171 -8.34 -0.74 -7.07
CA ILE A 171 -6.97 -0.27 -6.92
C ILE A 171 -6.79 0.44 -5.57
N VAL A 172 -5.68 0.14 -4.91
CA VAL A 172 -5.26 0.73 -3.64
C VAL A 172 -3.87 1.30 -3.82
N THR A 173 -3.70 2.60 -3.60
CA THR A 173 -2.40 3.27 -3.65
C THR A 173 -2.01 3.67 -2.23
N THR A 174 -0.94 3.08 -1.69
CA THR A 174 -0.42 3.35 -0.35
C THR A 174 0.87 4.16 -0.42
N GLY A 175 1.08 5.07 0.53
CA GLY A 175 2.33 5.83 0.59
C GLY A 175 2.48 6.68 1.86
N SER A 176 3.59 7.40 1.92
CA SER A 176 3.90 8.35 3.00
C SER A 176 4.67 9.54 2.45
N LEU A 177 4.05 10.73 2.40
CA LEU A 177 4.74 11.94 1.93
C LEU A 177 5.85 12.39 2.89
N ARG A 178 5.80 11.97 4.16
CA ARG A 178 6.85 12.22 5.16
C ARG A 178 8.12 11.39 4.93
N GLN A 179 8.00 10.25 4.24
CA GLN A 179 9.11 9.32 3.97
C GLN A 179 9.63 9.47 2.55
N ASN A 180 9.69 10.70 2.05
CA ASN A 180 10.15 10.94 0.70
C ASN A 180 11.68 10.85 0.63
N ASP A 181 12.18 9.62 0.67
CA ASP A 181 13.61 9.29 0.60
C ASP A 181 14.20 9.61 -0.77
N ASN A 182 13.35 9.80 -1.78
CA ASN A 182 13.76 10.13 -3.12
C ASN A 182 13.93 11.65 -3.28
N TYR A 183 15.09 12.17 -2.83
CA TYR A 183 15.48 13.56 -3.04
C TYR A 183 15.50 14.01 -4.51
N ARG A 184 15.40 13.07 -5.48
CA ARG A 184 15.32 13.37 -6.91
C ARG A 184 13.88 13.47 -7.43
N MET A 185 12.87 13.18 -6.61
CA MET A 185 11.47 13.25 -7.00
C MET A 185 11.10 14.72 -7.25
N LYS A 186 10.93 15.07 -8.52
CA LYS A 186 10.64 16.45 -8.93
C LYS A 186 9.20 16.78 -8.60
N LYS A 187 8.99 17.80 -7.77
CA LYS A 187 7.68 18.40 -7.55
C LYS A 187 7.20 19.14 -8.81
N ILE A 188 5.92 19.02 -9.11
CA ILE A 188 5.25 19.74 -10.20
C ILE A 188 4.30 20.74 -9.54
N GLY A 189 4.56 22.04 -9.71
CA GLY A 189 3.78 23.08 -9.03
C GLY A 189 3.84 23.00 -7.50
N GLY A 190 4.93 22.47 -6.93
CA GLY A 190 5.10 22.31 -5.47
C GLY A 190 4.53 21.02 -4.88
N LEU A 191 3.82 20.23 -5.69
CA LEU A 191 3.19 18.97 -5.28
C LEU A 191 3.98 17.76 -5.78
N PHE A 192 3.99 16.68 -4.99
CA PHE A 192 4.48 15.37 -5.41
C PHE A 192 3.48 14.68 -6.35
N PRO A 193 3.92 13.75 -7.22
CA PRO A 193 3.04 13.02 -8.13
C PRO A 193 1.83 12.36 -7.46
N LEU A 194 2.02 11.76 -6.28
CA LEU A 194 0.93 11.16 -5.51
C LEU A 194 -0.12 12.20 -5.08
N GLU A 195 0.30 13.40 -4.66
CA GLU A 195 -0.62 14.49 -4.29
C GLU A 195 -1.44 14.95 -5.50
N ILE A 196 -0.80 15.04 -6.66
CA ILE A 196 -1.45 15.43 -7.92
C ILE A 196 -2.53 14.42 -8.29
N TYR A 197 -2.26 13.12 -8.18
CA TYR A 197 -3.27 12.09 -8.46
C TYR A 197 -4.39 12.07 -7.42
N LYS A 198 -4.09 12.25 -6.14
CA LYS A 198 -5.13 12.39 -5.09
C LYS A 198 -6.09 13.53 -5.44
N GLU A 199 -5.57 14.68 -5.87
CA GLU A 199 -6.39 15.82 -6.28
C GLU A 199 -7.16 15.55 -7.57
N HIS A 200 -6.50 14.99 -8.59
CA HIS A 200 -7.10 14.69 -9.88
C HIS A 200 -8.31 13.74 -9.79
N PHE A 201 -8.30 12.83 -8.81
CA PHE A 201 -9.35 11.83 -8.60
C PHE A 201 -10.42 12.23 -7.56
N ARG A 202 -10.33 13.43 -6.95
CA ARG A 202 -11.18 13.86 -5.82
C ARG A 202 -12.69 13.76 -6.10
N GLU A 203 -13.13 13.99 -7.34
CA GLU A 203 -14.55 13.97 -7.75
C GLU A 203 -14.98 12.65 -8.44
N LYS A 204 -14.17 11.59 -8.32
CA LYS A 204 -14.46 10.27 -8.90
C LYS A 204 -14.84 9.28 -7.79
N GLN A 205 -15.09 8.02 -8.17
CA GLN A 205 -15.39 6.91 -7.25
C GLN A 205 -14.13 6.51 -6.46
N VAL A 206 -13.67 7.41 -5.60
CA VAL A 206 -12.39 7.33 -4.89
C VAL A 206 -12.58 7.64 -3.42
N ALA A 207 -11.87 6.88 -2.58
CA ALA A 207 -11.73 7.20 -1.17
C ALA A 207 -10.29 7.62 -0.87
N ILE A 208 -10.13 8.68 -0.08
CA ILE A 208 -8.83 9.16 0.38
C ILE A 208 -8.79 9.01 1.89
N HIS A 209 -7.77 8.31 2.39
CA HIS A 209 -7.58 8.01 3.80
C HIS A 209 -6.21 8.47 4.28
N GLU A 210 -6.16 8.85 5.56
CA GLU A 210 -4.92 9.09 6.30
C GLU A 210 -4.94 8.24 7.56
N LEU A 211 -3.97 7.33 7.69
CA LEU A 211 -3.79 6.54 8.90
C LEU A 211 -2.80 7.22 9.83
N VAL A 212 -3.25 7.51 11.04
CA VAL A 212 -2.53 8.36 12.00
C VAL A 212 -1.82 7.54 13.07
N ASN A 213 -2.46 6.49 13.59
CA ASN A 213 -1.93 5.73 14.72
C ASN A 213 -0.81 4.78 14.26
N ASN A 214 0.37 4.92 14.86
CA ASN A 214 1.53 4.07 14.58
C ASN A 214 1.68 2.98 15.65
N TYR A 215 1.71 1.73 15.21
CA TYR A 215 1.71 0.53 16.05
C TYR A 215 3.12 -0.05 16.27
N ARG A 216 4.20 0.61 15.84
CA ARG A 216 5.59 0.16 16.04
C ARG A 216 6.18 0.46 17.42
N GLY A 217 5.44 1.19 18.27
CA GLY A 217 5.84 1.53 19.62
C GLY A 217 6.60 2.85 19.73
N TRP A 218 6.90 3.25 20.97
CA TRP A 218 7.35 4.60 21.31
C TRP A 218 8.65 5.01 20.60
N PHE A 219 9.61 4.08 20.44
CA PHE A 219 10.92 4.40 19.87
C PHE A 219 10.82 4.77 18.38
N ALA A 220 10.10 3.95 17.60
CA ALA A 220 9.88 4.23 16.18
C ALA A 220 9.08 5.52 15.98
N ASN A 221 8.06 5.75 16.82
CA ASN A 221 7.26 6.97 16.78
C ASN A 221 8.13 8.20 17.05
N HIS A 222 8.99 8.14 18.06
CA HIS A 222 9.86 9.26 18.41
C HIS A 222 10.95 9.51 17.35
N ALA A 223 11.48 8.45 16.73
CA ALA A 223 12.46 8.58 15.65
C ALA A 223 11.87 9.27 14.41
N ASP A 224 10.59 9.03 14.09
CA ASP A 224 9.89 9.70 12.98
C ASP A 224 9.75 11.22 13.17
N ASP A 225 9.84 11.71 14.41
CA ASP A 225 9.69 13.13 14.78
C ASP A 225 11.04 13.85 14.91
N VAL A 226 12.13 13.27 14.38
CA VAL A 226 13.48 13.85 14.44
C VAL A 226 13.57 15.22 13.76
N GLN A 227 12.75 15.49 12.75
CA GLN A 227 12.73 16.78 12.06
C GLN A 227 12.26 17.92 12.98
N ASP A 228 11.32 17.66 13.88
CA ASP A 228 10.86 18.63 14.88
C ASP A 228 12.01 19.01 15.82
N THR A 229 12.88 18.03 16.13
CA THR A 229 14.11 18.28 16.90
C THR A 229 15.10 19.13 16.11
N ILE A 230 15.28 18.88 14.81
CA ILE A 230 16.14 19.70 13.94
C ILE A 230 15.62 21.14 13.89
N GLU A 231 14.33 21.35 13.71
CA GLU A 231 13.71 22.69 13.68
C GLU A 231 13.89 23.43 15.00
N ARG A 232 13.72 22.73 16.13
CA ARG A 232 13.98 23.30 17.46
C ARG A 232 15.45 23.68 17.62
N LEU A 233 16.38 22.80 17.26
CA LEU A 233 17.82 23.06 17.38
C LEU A 233 18.31 24.21 16.49
N ARG A 234 17.71 24.37 15.30
CA ARG A 234 17.96 25.53 14.42
C ARG A 234 17.49 26.85 15.02
N LYS A 235 16.35 26.84 15.74
CA LYS A 235 15.85 28.04 16.47
C LYS A 235 16.70 28.40 17.68
N GLU A 236 17.46 27.44 18.21
CA GLU A 236 18.33 27.62 19.38
C GLU A 236 19.80 27.96 19.01
N ASP A 237 20.12 28.21 17.73
CA ASP A 237 21.49 28.42 17.21
C ASP A 237 22.48 27.27 17.51
N ARG A 238 21.98 26.06 17.82
CA ARG A 238 22.82 24.90 18.19
C ARG A 238 23.19 24.01 17.00
N VAL A 239 22.59 24.24 15.84
CA VAL A 239 22.86 23.53 14.59
C VAL A 239 22.83 24.55 13.46
N CYS A 240 24.00 24.93 12.95
CA CYS A 240 24.15 25.70 11.71
C CYS A 240 23.69 24.89 10.50
#